data_AF-X0TBR5-F1
#
_entry.id   AF-X0TBR5-F1
#
_cell.length_a   1.000
_cell.length_b   1.000
_cell.length_c   1.000
_cell.angle_alpha   90.00
_cell.angle_beta   90.00
_cell.angle_gamma   90.00
#
_symmetry.space_group_name_H-M   'P 1'
#
loop_
_entity.id
_entity.type
_entity.pdbx_description
1 polymer ?
#
loop_
_entity_poly.entity_id
_entity_poly.type
_entity_poly.pdbx_seq_one_letter_code
_entity_poly.pdbx_strand_id
1 'polypeptide(L)'
;MKRTSFSLLTIGLIVLLASLFFHDSTSVRSLSQVTITPTAFNYLPFVAKNWSPPPTLSILLGHNNVEQGLFLDYGGDMDTEVVSVGSPPTEARRTGNSQVLPSPDGNQVADYYMQFRADDGAIFAGDPTTRIRIEVEYLDQGTDTFMIQYDALSGGPLGDGRFKDTGSVIKTDTGRFQTAVFTLCDAYFANRDHGADFRIDDRGDGAEIIRRVTVTLLPLPPGPAVINVDSCGASPWDTNPDSDAIQTCVDRACNGDTVTFTSGVHSPGYQGYRVDKTIFLVATTAKSDLTFTSTDPANHALLQATADLKGFVVRLFARSRVPNPGDIDDITI
;
A
#
# COMPACT_ATOMS: atom_id res chain seq x y z
N MET A 1 14.21 -39.23 55.84
CA MET A 1 13.82 -38.22 56.85
C MET A 1 12.36 -37.86 56.64
N LYS A 2 11.56 -37.71 57.71
CA LYS A 2 10.12 -37.42 57.64
C LYS A 2 9.86 -35.95 57.29
N ARG A 3 8.85 -35.67 56.46
CA ARG A 3 7.94 -34.51 56.63
C ARG A 3 6.53 -34.91 56.20
N THR A 4 5.55 -34.60 57.04
CA THR A 4 4.13 -34.96 56.92
C THR A 4 3.28 -33.85 57.54
N SER A 5 2.09 -33.63 56.96
CA SER A 5 0.96 -32.84 57.51
C SER A 5 1.12 -31.30 57.48
N PHE A 6 0.19 -30.53 56.90
CA PHE A 6 -1.24 -30.29 57.24
C PHE A 6 -1.43 -29.63 58.63
N SER A 7 -2.34 -28.67 58.89
CA SER A 7 -3.18 -27.78 58.05
C SER A 7 -3.97 -26.80 58.99
N LEU A 8 -4.86 -25.95 58.44
CA LEU A 8 -5.87 -25.06 59.08
C LEU A 8 -5.40 -23.84 59.92
N LEU A 9 -6.25 -22.85 60.31
CA LEU A 9 -7.37 -22.07 59.67
C LEU A 9 -8.11 -21.25 60.76
N THR A 10 -8.20 -19.90 60.64
CA THR A 10 -9.13 -18.95 61.34
C THR A 10 -8.81 -17.53 60.81
N ILE A 11 -9.70 -16.60 60.39
CA ILE A 11 -11.08 -16.14 60.72
C ILE A 11 -11.16 -15.16 61.92
N GLY A 12 -11.70 -13.95 61.66
CA GLY A 12 -12.07 -12.87 62.63
C GLY A 12 -11.38 -11.53 62.30
N LEU A 13 -11.98 -10.51 61.66
CA LEU A 13 -13.19 -9.70 61.95
C LEU A 13 -13.03 -8.71 63.13
N ILE A 14 -13.15 -7.38 62.87
CA ILE A 14 -14.00 -6.36 63.56
C ILE A 14 -13.61 -4.92 63.14
N VAL A 15 -14.53 -3.96 63.32
CA VAL A 15 -14.65 -2.61 62.72
C VAL A 15 -14.79 -1.51 63.80
N LEU A 16 -14.70 -0.22 63.42
CA LEU A 16 -15.02 1.03 64.19
C LEU A 16 -13.92 1.46 65.21
N LEU A 17 -13.69 2.73 65.58
CA LEU A 17 -14.34 4.07 65.43
C LEU A 17 -13.28 5.12 64.95
N ALA A 18 -13.57 6.26 64.27
CA ALA A 18 -14.34 7.46 64.68
C ALA A 18 -13.81 8.13 65.99
N SER A 19 -13.60 9.44 66.15
CA SER A 19 -14.06 10.65 65.42
C SER A 19 -13.46 11.95 66.07
N LEU A 20 -13.84 13.14 65.56
CA LEU A 20 -13.72 14.49 66.17
C LEU A 20 -12.32 15.14 66.15
N PHE A 21 -12.08 16.45 65.91
CA PHE A 21 -12.87 17.68 65.62
C PHE A 21 -11.90 18.70 64.92
N PHE A 22 -12.20 19.92 64.44
CA PHE A 22 -13.37 20.83 64.48
C PHE A 22 -13.43 21.76 63.20
N HIS A 23 -13.76 23.05 63.35
CA HIS A 23 -13.74 24.18 62.39
C HIS A 23 -12.36 24.92 62.39
N ASP A 24 -11.96 25.77 61.42
CA ASP A 24 -12.64 27.03 61.06
C ASP A 24 -12.19 27.73 59.74
N SER A 25 -13.07 28.63 59.27
CA SER A 25 -12.86 29.86 58.49
C SER A 25 -11.96 29.90 57.22
N THR A 26 -12.64 29.95 56.08
CA THR A 26 -12.47 30.91 54.96
C THR A 26 -11.18 31.77 54.87
N SER A 27 -10.42 31.60 53.78
CA SER A 27 -9.98 32.76 52.97
C SER A 27 -9.86 32.39 51.48
N VAL A 28 -10.66 33.03 50.62
CA VAL A 28 -10.51 32.92 49.17
C VAL A 28 -9.47 33.94 48.74
N ARG A 29 -8.28 33.49 48.35
CA ARG A 29 -7.31 34.38 47.70
C ARG A 29 -7.79 34.68 46.28
N SER A 30 -8.02 35.96 46.00
CA SER A 30 -8.24 36.47 44.64
C SER A 30 -7.05 36.11 43.75
N LEU A 31 -7.28 35.31 42.72
CA LEU A 31 -6.35 35.16 41.62
C LEU A 31 -6.54 36.35 40.67
N SER A 32 -5.54 37.22 40.61
CA SER A 32 -5.47 38.30 39.63
C SER A 32 -5.53 37.74 38.21
N GLN A 33 -6.60 38.06 37.47
CA GLN A 33 -6.73 37.67 36.07
C GLN A 33 -5.60 38.34 35.26
N VAL A 34 -4.71 37.52 34.70
CA VAL A 34 -3.75 37.96 33.69
C VAL A 34 -4.52 38.05 32.38
N THR A 35 -4.90 39.27 31.98
CA THR A 35 -5.48 39.53 30.67
C THR A 35 -4.40 39.39 29.60
N ILE A 36 -4.18 38.18 29.11
CA ILE A 36 -3.41 37.93 27.88
C ILE A 36 -4.25 38.42 26.70
N THR A 37 -3.92 39.59 26.18
CA THR A 37 -4.45 40.08 24.91
C THR A 37 -4.02 39.10 23.81
N PRO A 38 -4.94 38.44 23.09
CA PRO A 38 -4.55 37.54 22.02
C PRO A 38 -3.95 38.37 20.89
N THR A 39 -2.63 38.28 20.71
CA THR A 39 -1.96 38.80 19.52
C THR A 39 -2.56 38.09 18.31
N ALA A 40 -3.26 38.84 17.45
CA ALA A 40 -3.81 38.28 16.24
C ALA A 40 -2.66 37.80 15.35
N PHE A 41 -2.38 36.49 15.37
CA PHE A 41 -1.59 35.86 14.34
C PHE A 41 -2.37 36.03 13.04
N ASN A 42 -1.87 36.91 12.18
CA ASN A 42 -2.29 36.98 10.79
C ASN A 42 -1.83 35.69 10.10
N TYR A 43 -2.62 34.64 10.27
CA TYR A 43 -2.62 33.52 9.35
C TYR A 43 -2.96 34.10 7.98
N LEU A 44 -1.94 34.32 7.16
CA LEU A 44 -2.11 34.43 5.72
C LEU A 44 -2.98 33.24 5.32
N PRO A 45 -4.12 33.44 4.63
CA PRO A 45 -4.93 32.32 4.21
C PRO A 45 -4.03 31.43 3.35
N PHE A 46 -3.83 30.19 3.81
CA PHE A 46 -3.18 29.17 3.00
C PHE A 46 -4.10 28.97 1.80
N VAL A 47 -3.75 29.62 0.68
CA VAL A 47 -4.42 29.41 -0.59
C VAL A 47 -4.11 27.97 -0.95
N ALA A 48 -5.03 27.08 -0.62
CA ALA A 48 -4.97 25.69 -0.99
C ALA A 48 -4.90 25.66 -2.52
N LYS A 49 -3.69 25.47 -3.04
CA LYS A 49 -3.39 25.31 -4.46
C LYS A 49 -4.38 24.29 -5.00
N ASN A 50 -5.27 24.72 -5.90
CA ASN A 50 -6.45 23.97 -6.35
C ASN A 50 -6.13 22.47 -6.52
N TRP A 51 -6.49 21.67 -5.51
CA TRP A 51 -6.26 20.24 -5.54
C TRP A 51 -7.34 19.64 -6.41
N SER A 52 -7.02 19.40 -7.69
CA SER A 52 -7.75 18.39 -8.45
C SER A 52 -7.31 17.02 -7.93
N PRO A 53 -8.23 16.06 -7.74
CA PRO A 53 -7.81 14.66 -7.69
C PRO A 53 -7.01 14.32 -8.96
N PRO A 54 -6.05 13.37 -8.89
CA PRO A 54 -5.35 12.94 -10.08
C PRO A 54 -6.33 12.29 -11.07
N PRO A 55 -6.09 12.37 -12.40
CA PRO A 55 -6.98 11.74 -13.38
C PRO A 55 -7.12 10.23 -13.14
N THR A 56 -8.32 9.71 -13.33
CA THR A 56 -8.63 8.28 -13.14
C THR A 56 -9.36 7.71 -14.34
N LEU A 57 -8.91 6.55 -14.79
CA LEU A 57 -9.59 5.68 -15.75
C LEU A 57 -10.14 4.49 -14.98
N SER A 58 -11.32 3.97 -15.32
CA SER A 58 -11.83 2.78 -14.65
C SER A 58 -12.77 1.94 -15.49
N ILE A 59 -12.90 0.68 -15.11
CA ILE A 59 -13.87 -0.26 -15.67
C ILE A 59 -14.52 -1.06 -14.53
N LEU A 60 -15.84 -1.09 -14.51
CA LEU A 60 -16.60 -2.06 -13.72
C LEU A 60 -16.95 -3.24 -14.63
N LEU A 61 -16.52 -4.43 -14.26
CA LEU A 61 -16.66 -5.65 -15.05
C LEU A 61 -17.93 -6.40 -14.67
N GLY A 62 -18.61 -6.95 -15.68
CA GLY A 62 -19.85 -7.70 -15.51
C GLY A 62 -20.41 -8.16 -16.86
N HIS A 63 -21.72 -8.39 -16.94
CA HIS A 63 -22.36 -8.75 -18.22
C HIS A 63 -22.25 -7.61 -19.24
N ASN A 64 -22.50 -6.38 -18.79
CA ASN A 64 -22.16 -5.16 -19.51
C ASN A 64 -21.06 -4.45 -18.71
N ASN A 65 -19.91 -4.21 -19.33
CA ASN A 65 -18.86 -3.40 -18.70
C ASN A 65 -19.34 -1.94 -18.58
N VAL A 66 -19.00 -1.27 -17.48
CA VAL A 66 -19.15 0.19 -17.34
C VAL A 66 -17.77 0.81 -17.45
N GLU A 67 -17.43 1.22 -18.68
CA GLU A 67 -16.11 1.72 -19.07
C GLU A 67 -16.03 3.24 -18.92
N GLN A 68 -14.92 3.73 -18.36
CA GLN A 68 -14.63 5.14 -18.12
C GLN A 68 -13.17 5.42 -18.49
N GLY A 69 -12.89 5.45 -19.80
CA GLY A 69 -11.53 5.63 -20.34
C GLY A 69 -10.59 4.44 -20.09
N LEU A 70 -11.12 3.30 -19.64
CA LEU A 70 -10.43 2.03 -19.56
C LEU A 70 -11.35 0.97 -20.17
N PHE A 71 -10.83 0.23 -21.14
CA PHE A 71 -11.58 -0.71 -21.97
C PHE A 71 -11.06 -2.12 -21.76
N LEU A 72 -11.94 -3.12 -21.86
CA LEU A 72 -11.56 -4.53 -21.86
C LEU A 72 -11.50 -5.05 -23.30
N ASP A 73 -10.33 -5.54 -23.72
CA ASP A 73 -10.16 -6.16 -25.03
C ASP A 73 -10.40 -7.69 -24.95
N TYR A 74 -10.44 -8.39 -26.09
CA TYR A 74 -10.80 -9.81 -26.18
C TYR A 74 -10.17 -10.50 -27.42
N GLY A 75 -10.17 -11.84 -27.44
CA GLY A 75 -9.58 -12.69 -28.47
C GLY A 75 -8.15 -13.12 -28.17
N GLY A 76 -7.71 -14.27 -28.69
CA GLY A 76 -6.38 -14.80 -28.37
C GLY A 76 -6.37 -15.48 -27.00
N ASP A 77 -5.43 -15.12 -26.11
CA ASP A 77 -5.26 -15.75 -24.78
C ASP A 77 -5.85 -14.92 -23.62
N MET A 78 -6.74 -13.97 -23.94
CA MET A 78 -7.32 -12.97 -23.02
C MET A 78 -8.86 -12.97 -22.98
N ASP A 79 -9.52 -14.02 -23.48
CA ASP A 79 -10.97 -14.13 -23.38
C ASP A 79 -11.41 -14.34 -21.92
N THR A 80 -12.61 -13.85 -21.61
CA THR A 80 -13.13 -13.79 -20.24
C THR A 80 -14.62 -14.07 -20.19
N GLU A 81 -15.07 -14.74 -19.14
CA GLU A 81 -16.47 -15.08 -18.93
C GLU A 81 -17.11 -14.26 -17.81
N VAL A 82 -18.42 -14.05 -17.90
CA VAL A 82 -19.21 -13.32 -16.89
C VAL A 82 -19.58 -14.28 -15.77
N VAL A 83 -19.30 -13.89 -14.52
CA VAL A 83 -19.63 -14.67 -13.33
C VAL A 83 -20.45 -13.84 -12.33
N SER A 84 -21.27 -14.51 -11.52
CA SER A 84 -22.00 -13.90 -10.41
C SER A 84 -21.59 -14.59 -9.11
N VAL A 85 -20.93 -13.85 -8.21
CA VAL A 85 -20.16 -14.42 -7.09
C VAL A 85 -20.35 -13.65 -5.78
N GLY A 86 -19.95 -14.25 -4.67
CA GLY A 86 -20.06 -13.64 -3.34
C GLY A 86 -21.48 -13.61 -2.79
N SER A 87 -21.66 -12.88 -1.68
CA SER A 87 -22.95 -12.69 -1.02
C SER A 87 -23.08 -11.23 -0.53
N PRO A 88 -24.01 -10.42 -1.07
CA PRO A 88 -24.93 -10.75 -2.16
C PRO A 88 -24.21 -11.07 -3.49
N PRO A 89 -24.84 -11.86 -4.39
CA PRO A 89 -24.29 -12.14 -5.70
C PRO A 89 -23.97 -10.85 -6.46
N THR A 90 -22.73 -10.75 -6.91
CA THR A 90 -22.15 -9.58 -7.55
C THR A 90 -21.55 -10.01 -8.89
N GLU A 91 -21.88 -9.29 -9.97
CA GLU A 91 -21.26 -9.56 -11.27
C GLU A 91 -19.78 -9.15 -11.28
N ALA A 92 -18.99 -9.96 -11.99
CA ALA A 92 -17.56 -9.81 -12.23
C ALA A 92 -17.20 -10.55 -13.54
N ARG A 93 -15.94 -10.49 -13.96
CA ARG A 93 -15.40 -11.36 -15.02
C ARG A 93 -14.34 -12.31 -14.49
N ARG A 94 -14.21 -13.46 -15.13
CA ARG A 94 -13.25 -14.52 -14.78
C ARG A 94 -12.31 -14.83 -15.97
N THR A 95 -11.02 -15.05 -15.67
CA THR A 95 -10.01 -15.54 -16.63
C THR A 95 -10.14 -17.04 -16.89
N GLY A 96 -9.48 -17.57 -17.93
CA GLY A 96 -9.61 -18.98 -18.31
C GLY A 96 -8.85 -19.99 -17.45
N ASN A 97 -7.72 -19.63 -16.84
CA ASN A 97 -6.79 -20.57 -16.23
C ASN A 97 -6.52 -21.80 -17.12
N SER A 98 -5.94 -21.55 -18.30
CA SER A 98 -5.65 -22.58 -19.32
C SER A 98 -6.89 -23.22 -19.98
N GLN A 99 -8.11 -22.77 -19.68
CA GLN A 99 -9.30 -23.17 -20.43
C GLN A 99 -9.52 -22.27 -21.65
N VAL A 100 -10.11 -22.83 -22.71
CA VAL A 100 -10.62 -22.06 -23.85
C VAL A 100 -11.99 -21.50 -23.47
N LEU A 101 -12.13 -20.18 -23.37
CA LEU A 101 -13.41 -19.53 -23.06
C LEU A 101 -14.18 -19.13 -24.34
N PRO A 102 -15.51 -18.89 -24.26
CA PRO A 102 -16.29 -18.49 -25.42
C PRO A 102 -15.98 -17.04 -25.86
N SER A 103 -15.31 -16.89 -27.01
CA SER A 103 -14.97 -15.58 -27.60
C SER A 103 -15.88 -15.14 -28.75
N PRO A 104 -16.11 -13.82 -28.96
CA PRO A 104 -16.75 -13.29 -30.16
C PRO A 104 -16.03 -13.62 -31.48
N ASP A 105 -14.72 -13.84 -31.47
CA ASP A 105 -13.94 -14.19 -32.66
C ASP A 105 -13.93 -15.70 -32.98
N GLY A 106 -14.40 -16.53 -32.04
CA GLY A 106 -14.46 -17.99 -32.17
C GLY A 106 -13.10 -18.69 -32.15
N ASN A 107 -12.05 -18.06 -31.61
CA ASN A 107 -10.74 -18.69 -31.46
C ASN A 107 -10.76 -19.89 -30.48
N GLN A 108 -9.67 -20.65 -30.44
CA GLN A 108 -9.52 -21.85 -29.60
C GLN A 108 -8.17 -21.87 -28.86
N VAL A 109 -7.65 -20.70 -28.55
CA VAL A 109 -6.46 -20.53 -27.71
C VAL A 109 -6.89 -20.67 -26.24
N ALA A 110 -5.98 -21.12 -25.39
CA ALA A 110 -6.24 -21.24 -23.96
C ALA A 110 -6.02 -19.89 -23.28
N ASP A 111 -6.97 -19.47 -22.44
CA ASP A 111 -6.98 -18.15 -21.84
C ASP A 111 -6.30 -18.14 -20.47
N TYR A 112 -5.49 -17.10 -20.24
CA TYR A 112 -4.75 -16.83 -19.00
C TYR A 112 -4.83 -15.36 -18.57
N TYR A 113 -5.22 -14.47 -19.49
CA TYR A 113 -5.09 -13.04 -19.30
C TYR A 113 -6.44 -12.32 -19.22
N MET A 114 -6.42 -11.12 -18.66
CA MET A 114 -7.49 -10.13 -18.81
C MET A 114 -6.84 -8.82 -19.23
N GLN A 115 -6.99 -8.44 -20.50
CA GLN A 115 -6.26 -7.32 -21.11
C GLN A 115 -7.07 -6.03 -21.14
N PHE A 116 -6.37 -4.92 -20.87
CA PHE A 116 -6.94 -3.60 -20.73
C PHE A 116 -6.17 -2.57 -21.56
N ARG A 117 -6.94 -1.73 -22.24
CA ARG A 117 -6.45 -0.59 -23.00
C ARG A 117 -6.96 0.70 -22.36
N ALA A 118 -6.05 1.64 -22.13
CA ALA A 118 -6.39 2.97 -21.68
C ALA A 118 -6.94 3.82 -22.83
N ASP A 119 -7.54 4.96 -22.50
CA ASP A 119 -7.81 6.00 -23.48
C ASP A 119 -6.50 6.76 -23.79
N ASP A 120 -6.00 6.65 -25.02
CA ASP A 120 -4.85 7.40 -25.55
C ASP A 120 -4.96 8.92 -25.28
N GLY A 121 -6.18 9.46 -25.18
CA GLY A 121 -6.44 10.86 -24.85
C GLY A 121 -6.20 11.22 -23.38
N ALA A 122 -6.01 10.23 -22.51
CA ALA A 122 -5.70 10.41 -21.09
C ALA A 122 -4.26 10.02 -20.75
N ILE A 123 -3.73 8.93 -21.34
CA ILE A 123 -2.32 8.55 -21.26
C ILE A 123 -1.89 7.89 -22.57
N PHE A 124 -0.77 8.36 -23.15
CA PHE A 124 -0.14 7.71 -24.29
C PHE A 124 1.38 7.94 -24.29
N ALA A 125 2.17 6.89 -24.54
CA ALA A 125 3.63 6.96 -24.63
C ALA A 125 4.34 7.66 -23.43
N GLY A 126 3.78 7.51 -22.23
CA GLY A 126 4.28 8.07 -20.97
C GLY A 126 3.89 9.53 -20.70
N ASP A 127 3.12 10.18 -21.57
CA ASP A 127 2.51 11.49 -21.34
C ASP A 127 1.07 11.31 -20.83
N PRO A 128 0.59 12.08 -19.82
CA PRO A 128 1.30 13.12 -19.07
C PRO A 128 2.15 12.60 -17.91
N THR A 129 2.19 11.27 -17.69
CA THR A 129 2.95 10.65 -16.60
C THR A 129 3.30 9.19 -16.88
N THR A 130 4.52 8.80 -16.49
CA THR A 130 4.94 7.39 -16.44
C THR A 130 4.65 6.74 -15.09
N ARG A 131 4.18 7.52 -14.10
CA ARG A 131 3.83 7.05 -12.76
C ARG A 131 2.33 6.86 -12.68
N ILE A 132 1.89 5.63 -12.53
CA ILE A 132 0.47 5.30 -12.40
C ILE A 132 0.23 4.31 -11.26
N ARG A 133 -0.97 4.32 -10.69
CA ARG A 133 -1.42 3.32 -9.73
C ARG A 133 -2.56 2.52 -10.34
N ILE A 134 -2.41 1.21 -10.41
CA ILE A 134 -3.49 0.29 -10.81
C ILE A 134 -4.07 -0.33 -9.54
N GLU A 135 -5.38 -0.21 -9.37
CA GLU A 135 -6.15 -0.80 -8.28
C GLU A 135 -7.10 -1.86 -8.86
N VAL A 136 -6.95 -3.10 -8.43
CA VAL A 136 -7.69 -4.27 -8.92
C VAL A 136 -8.57 -4.79 -7.80
N GLU A 137 -9.89 -4.66 -7.94
CA GLU A 137 -10.88 -5.26 -7.04
C GLU A 137 -11.12 -6.72 -7.48
N TYR A 138 -10.60 -7.68 -6.72
CA TYR A 138 -10.63 -9.11 -7.01
C TYR A 138 -11.33 -9.90 -5.90
N LEU A 139 -11.92 -11.04 -6.22
CA LEU A 139 -12.42 -11.97 -5.20
C LEU A 139 -11.27 -12.81 -4.66
N ASP A 140 -10.93 -12.65 -3.38
CA ASP A 140 -9.93 -13.45 -2.68
C ASP A 140 -10.48 -14.85 -2.33
N GLN A 141 -10.64 -15.68 -3.36
CA GLN A 141 -11.07 -17.08 -3.28
C GLN A 141 -9.94 -17.95 -3.83
N GLY A 142 -9.48 -18.95 -3.07
CA GLY A 142 -8.31 -19.75 -3.38
C GLY A 142 -7.00 -19.20 -2.80
N THR A 143 -5.89 -19.87 -3.10
CA THR A 143 -4.52 -19.55 -2.65
C THR A 143 -3.53 -19.47 -3.81
N ASP A 144 -4.08 -19.22 -4.99
CA ASP A 144 -3.48 -18.93 -6.28
C ASP A 144 -2.83 -17.53 -6.32
N THR A 145 -2.17 -17.20 -7.43
CA THR A 145 -1.41 -15.96 -7.59
C THR A 145 -1.75 -15.27 -8.91
N PHE A 146 -1.73 -13.94 -8.90
CA PHE A 146 -1.85 -13.15 -10.11
C PHE A 146 -0.89 -11.96 -10.10
N MET A 147 -0.59 -11.44 -11.28
CA MET A 147 0.22 -10.23 -11.45
C MET A 147 -0.27 -9.39 -12.63
N ILE A 148 0.36 -8.25 -12.89
CA ILE A 148 0.12 -7.45 -14.09
C ILE A 148 1.36 -7.54 -14.99
N GLN A 149 1.14 -7.72 -16.28
CA GLN A 149 2.10 -7.40 -17.33
C GLN A 149 1.71 -6.09 -17.98
N TYR A 150 2.65 -5.18 -18.23
CA TYR A 150 2.35 -3.85 -18.77
C TYR A 150 3.38 -3.35 -19.77
N ASP A 151 2.92 -2.43 -20.62
CA ASP A 151 3.71 -1.63 -21.55
C ASP A 151 4.51 -0.57 -20.79
N ALA A 152 5.79 -0.87 -20.54
CA ALA A 152 6.74 -0.07 -19.78
C ALA A 152 7.83 0.56 -20.66
N LEU A 153 8.51 1.62 -20.20
CA LEU A 153 9.60 2.28 -20.94
C LEU A 153 10.74 1.32 -21.30
N SER A 154 11.05 0.34 -20.44
CA SER A 154 12.10 -0.65 -20.65
C SER A 154 11.92 -1.88 -19.76
N GLY A 155 12.71 -2.92 -19.98
CA GLY A 155 12.69 -4.15 -19.17
C GLY A 155 11.74 -5.23 -19.69
N GLY A 156 11.26 -6.09 -18.79
CA GLY A 156 10.50 -7.29 -19.16
C GLY A 156 11.33 -8.35 -19.92
N PRO A 157 10.72 -9.46 -20.37
CA PRO A 157 11.44 -10.60 -20.96
C PRO A 157 12.25 -10.29 -22.23
N LEU A 158 11.88 -9.24 -22.96
CA LEU A 158 12.56 -8.80 -24.19
C LEU A 158 13.45 -7.56 -23.98
N GLY A 159 13.48 -6.98 -22.78
CA GLY A 159 14.22 -5.76 -22.45
C GLY A 159 13.62 -4.45 -22.97
N ASP A 160 12.65 -4.49 -23.89
CA ASP A 160 12.02 -3.33 -24.54
C ASP A 160 10.71 -2.86 -23.89
N GLY A 161 10.36 -3.47 -22.75
CA GLY A 161 9.31 -3.04 -21.83
C GLY A 161 7.89 -3.49 -22.15
N ARG A 162 7.61 -4.15 -23.29
CA ARG A 162 6.21 -4.43 -23.71
C ARG A 162 5.40 -5.34 -22.78
N PHE A 163 6.09 -6.23 -22.05
CA PHE A 163 5.50 -7.20 -21.13
C PHE A 163 6.28 -7.18 -19.81
N LYS A 164 6.39 -6.02 -19.17
CA LYS A 164 7.10 -5.93 -17.90
C LYS A 164 6.19 -6.47 -16.79
N ASP A 165 6.68 -7.42 -16.00
CA ASP A 165 5.93 -7.98 -14.88
C ASP A 165 5.91 -7.02 -13.67
N THR A 166 4.82 -7.03 -12.91
CA THR A 166 4.77 -6.53 -11.53
C THR A 166 5.16 -7.62 -10.53
N GLY A 167 5.21 -7.26 -9.24
CA GLY A 167 5.09 -8.27 -8.18
C GLY A 167 3.73 -8.98 -8.24
N SER A 168 3.67 -10.21 -7.72
CA SER A 168 2.44 -10.99 -7.64
C SER A 168 1.66 -10.72 -6.36
N VAL A 169 0.33 -10.76 -6.46
CA VAL A 169 -0.60 -10.95 -5.35
C VAL A 169 -0.62 -12.43 -5.00
N ILE A 170 -0.74 -12.74 -3.71
CA ILE A 170 -0.89 -14.12 -3.20
C ILE A 170 -2.22 -14.16 -2.45
N LYS A 171 -3.14 -15.00 -2.92
CA LYS A 171 -4.49 -15.11 -2.36
C LYS A 171 -4.51 -15.89 -1.05
N THR A 172 -5.47 -15.57 -0.20
CA THR A 172 -5.57 -16.03 1.20
C THR A 172 -6.91 -16.69 1.53
N ASP A 173 -7.73 -16.96 0.52
CA ASP A 173 -9.04 -17.61 0.61
C ASP A 173 -9.99 -16.99 1.64
N THR A 174 -10.02 -15.66 1.76
CA THR A 174 -10.96 -14.98 2.68
C THR A 174 -12.40 -14.95 2.19
N GLY A 175 -12.66 -15.35 0.94
CA GLY A 175 -13.98 -15.38 0.31
C GLY A 175 -14.63 -14.01 0.12
N ARG A 176 -13.84 -12.94 0.11
CA ARG A 176 -14.30 -11.53 0.05
C ARG A 176 -13.61 -10.77 -1.07
N PHE A 177 -14.28 -9.75 -1.59
CA PHE A 177 -13.62 -8.79 -2.48
C PHE A 177 -12.54 -8.03 -1.70
N GLN A 178 -11.34 -7.99 -2.26
CA GLN A 178 -10.19 -7.22 -1.79
C GLN A 178 -9.67 -6.35 -2.93
N THR A 179 -8.83 -5.35 -2.60
CA THR A 179 -8.21 -4.48 -3.60
C THR A 179 -6.70 -4.66 -3.57
N ALA A 180 -6.14 -5.19 -4.65
CA ALA A 180 -4.70 -5.18 -4.90
C ALA A 180 -4.28 -3.83 -5.47
N VAL A 181 -3.11 -3.34 -5.09
CA VAL A 181 -2.59 -2.03 -5.49
C VAL A 181 -1.19 -2.17 -6.07
N PHE A 182 -1.04 -1.81 -7.33
CA PHE A 182 0.22 -1.84 -8.06
C PHE A 182 0.64 -0.40 -8.37
N THR A 183 1.84 0.01 -7.96
CA THR A 183 2.42 1.30 -8.38
C THR A 183 3.42 1.02 -9.49
N LEU A 184 3.16 1.58 -10.66
CA LEU A 184 4.03 1.50 -11.83
C LEU A 184 4.77 2.84 -11.97
N CYS A 185 6.06 2.77 -12.25
CA CYS A 185 6.97 3.92 -12.18
C CYS A 185 7.44 4.41 -13.56
N ASP A 186 7.38 3.52 -14.53
CA ASP A 186 7.87 3.65 -15.89
C ASP A 186 6.83 3.15 -16.90
N ALA A 187 5.54 3.32 -16.61
CA ALA A 187 4.48 3.02 -17.57
C ALA A 187 4.67 3.85 -18.85
N TYR A 188 4.60 3.19 -20.00
CA TYR A 188 4.68 3.81 -21.31
C TYR A 188 3.32 3.84 -22.00
N PHE A 189 2.52 2.77 -21.90
CA PHE A 189 1.12 2.75 -22.36
C PHE A 189 0.99 3.36 -23.78
N ALA A 190 1.56 2.67 -24.76
CA ALA A 190 1.54 3.06 -26.16
C ALA A 190 0.99 1.91 -27.02
N ASN A 191 0.02 1.16 -26.49
CA ASN A 191 -0.65 0.06 -27.17
C ASN A 191 0.30 -1.08 -27.62
N ARG A 192 1.42 -1.31 -26.91
CA ARG A 192 2.43 -2.33 -27.31
C ARG A 192 2.19 -3.73 -26.74
N ASP A 193 1.28 -3.90 -25.79
CA ASP A 193 0.77 -5.20 -25.35
C ASP A 193 -0.33 -5.66 -26.32
N HIS A 194 0.07 -6.11 -27.50
CA HIS A 194 -0.83 -6.59 -28.58
C HIS A 194 -1.90 -5.60 -29.09
N GLY A 195 -1.74 -4.30 -28.83
CA GLY A 195 -2.73 -3.26 -29.14
C GLY A 195 -3.35 -2.62 -27.90
N ALA A 196 -3.01 -3.12 -26.70
CA ALA A 196 -3.42 -2.61 -25.40
C ALA A 196 -2.20 -2.24 -24.54
N ASP A 197 -2.43 -1.87 -23.27
CA ASP A 197 -1.41 -1.27 -22.41
C ASP A 197 -1.00 -2.15 -21.21
N PHE A 198 -1.90 -2.97 -20.70
CA PHE A 198 -1.59 -3.94 -19.65
C PHE A 198 -2.59 -5.08 -19.60
N ARG A 199 -2.18 -6.19 -19.00
CA ARG A 199 -3.02 -7.36 -18.75
C ARG A 199 -2.77 -7.95 -17.37
N ILE A 200 -3.83 -8.42 -16.72
CA ILE A 200 -3.74 -9.29 -15.54
C ILE A 200 -3.37 -10.69 -16.05
N ASP A 201 -2.38 -11.32 -15.43
CA ASP A 201 -1.93 -12.70 -15.67
C ASP A 201 -2.38 -13.58 -14.49
N ASP A 202 -3.21 -14.59 -14.78
CA ASP A 202 -3.71 -15.60 -13.81
C ASP A 202 -2.73 -16.73 -13.51
N ARG A 203 -1.53 -16.66 -14.12
CA ARG A 203 -0.36 -17.50 -13.86
C ARG A 203 -0.56 -18.99 -14.18
N GLY A 204 -1.74 -19.39 -14.65
CA GLY A 204 -2.13 -20.78 -14.81
C GLY A 204 -2.16 -21.58 -13.50
N ASP A 205 -2.25 -20.91 -12.34
CA ASP A 205 -2.37 -21.56 -11.02
C ASP A 205 -3.74 -21.39 -10.35
N GLY A 206 -4.58 -20.49 -10.87
CA GLY A 206 -5.99 -20.35 -10.54
C GLY A 206 -6.72 -19.42 -11.53
N ALA A 207 -8.04 -19.35 -11.47
CA ALA A 207 -8.84 -18.48 -12.35
C ALA A 207 -9.25 -17.22 -11.58
N GLU A 208 -8.85 -16.05 -12.08
CA GLU A 208 -9.03 -14.79 -11.36
C GLU A 208 -10.36 -14.13 -11.63
N ILE A 209 -11.06 -13.74 -10.56
CA ILE A 209 -12.38 -13.13 -10.62
C ILE A 209 -12.26 -11.64 -10.28
N ILE A 210 -12.27 -10.81 -11.31
CA ILE A 210 -12.04 -9.37 -11.22
C ILE A 210 -13.36 -8.61 -11.42
N ARG A 211 -13.66 -7.70 -10.48
CA ARG A 211 -14.86 -6.87 -10.48
C ARG A 211 -14.62 -5.46 -11.00
N ARG A 212 -13.46 -4.87 -10.68
CA ARG A 212 -13.13 -3.50 -11.07
C ARG A 212 -11.64 -3.35 -11.27
N VAL A 213 -11.26 -2.58 -12.29
CA VAL A 213 -9.90 -2.04 -12.41
C VAL A 213 -9.98 -0.53 -12.47
N THR A 214 -9.08 0.15 -11.75
CA THR A 214 -8.95 1.61 -11.75
C THR A 214 -7.48 1.97 -11.97
N VAL A 215 -7.21 2.82 -12.95
CA VAL A 215 -5.87 3.39 -13.21
C VAL A 215 -5.90 4.84 -12.77
N THR A 216 -5.04 5.22 -11.83
CA THR A 216 -4.84 6.61 -11.39
C THR A 216 -3.53 7.14 -11.94
N LEU A 217 -3.58 8.23 -12.70
CA LEU A 217 -2.41 8.92 -13.23
C LEU A 217 -1.77 9.74 -12.11
N LEU A 218 -0.60 9.33 -11.60
CA LEU A 218 0.07 10.02 -10.50
C LEU A 218 0.87 11.20 -11.05
N PRO A 219 0.91 12.37 -10.37
CA PRO A 219 1.74 13.49 -10.81
C PRO A 219 3.22 13.09 -10.90
N LEU A 220 3.86 13.37 -12.04
CA LEU A 220 5.32 13.38 -12.10
C LEU A 220 5.85 14.49 -11.17
N PRO A 221 6.75 14.20 -10.22
CA PRO A 221 7.54 15.23 -9.59
C PRO A 221 8.53 15.81 -10.62
N PRO A 222 9.01 17.06 -10.44
CA PRO A 222 9.99 17.69 -11.35
C PRO A 222 11.42 17.10 -11.25
N GLY A 223 11.52 15.88 -10.74
CA GLY A 223 12.72 15.11 -10.38
C GLY A 223 12.26 13.85 -9.62
N PRO A 224 13.15 13.13 -8.93
CA PRO A 224 12.72 12.06 -8.04
C PRO A 224 11.79 12.58 -6.92
N ALA A 225 10.83 11.74 -6.52
CA ALA A 225 9.89 12.11 -5.47
C ALA A 225 10.55 12.08 -4.10
N VAL A 226 10.17 13.03 -3.23
CA VAL A 226 10.47 12.95 -1.79
C VAL A 226 9.19 12.50 -1.09
N ILE A 227 9.16 11.25 -0.65
CA ILE A 227 8.00 10.62 -0.01
C ILE A 227 8.27 10.55 1.49
N ASN A 228 7.58 11.37 2.28
CA ASN A 228 7.65 11.25 3.73
C ASN A 228 6.67 10.17 4.22
N VAL A 229 7.11 9.26 5.09
CA VAL A 229 6.30 8.14 5.60
C VAL A 229 5.03 8.60 6.34
N ASP A 230 5.03 9.81 6.89
CA ASP A 230 3.86 10.40 7.55
C ASP A 230 2.70 10.61 6.56
N SER A 231 3.00 10.82 5.27
CA SER A 231 2.00 10.91 4.19
C SER A 231 1.29 9.58 3.89
N CYS A 232 1.81 8.45 4.40
CA CYS A 232 1.16 7.15 4.38
C CYS A 232 0.48 6.78 5.71
N GLY A 233 0.46 7.70 6.69
CA GLY A 233 -0.17 7.51 7.99
C GLY A 233 0.75 6.99 9.09
N ALA A 234 2.08 6.96 8.86
CA ALA A 234 3.04 6.72 9.93
C ALA A 234 3.14 7.97 10.85
N SER A 235 3.55 7.80 12.10
CA SER A 235 3.55 8.88 13.09
C SER A 235 4.59 8.64 14.19
N PRO A 236 5.71 9.39 14.22
CA PRO A 236 6.71 9.25 15.27
C PRO A 236 6.31 9.95 16.58
N TRP A 237 5.06 10.41 16.69
CA TRP A 237 4.52 11.20 17.80
C TRP A 237 3.53 10.42 18.67
N ASP A 238 3.12 9.22 18.25
CA ASP A 238 2.22 8.35 19.01
C ASP A 238 2.81 6.95 19.28
N THR A 239 1.97 6.02 19.71
CA THR A 239 2.37 4.66 20.14
C THR A 239 1.84 3.55 19.23
N ASN A 240 1.17 3.91 18.13
CA ASN A 240 0.60 2.95 17.19
C ASN A 240 1.72 2.28 16.39
N PRO A 241 1.52 1.06 15.84
CA PRO A 241 2.49 0.45 14.94
C PRO A 241 2.47 1.11 13.56
N ASP A 242 3.65 1.44 13.04
CA ASP A 242 3.83 2.15 11.76
C ASP A 242 4.18 1.24 10.58
N SER A 243 4.49 -0.05 10.80
CA SER A 243 5.09 -0.90 9.77
C SER A 243 4.27 -0.98 8.47
N ASP A 244 2.94 -1.04 8.54
CA ASP A 244 2.07 -1.09 7.36
C ASP A 244 2.05 0.26 6.61
N ALA A 245 2.08 1.38 7.33
CA ALA A 245 2.11 2.72 6.75
C ALA A 245 3.48 3.01 6.11
N ILE A 246 4.57 2.62 6.78
CA ILE A 246 5.93 2.71 6.21
C ILE A 246 6.02 1.82 4.97
N GLN A 247 5.59 0.56 5.01
CA GLN A 247 5.61 -0.34 3.85
C GLN A 247 4.79 0.25 2.69
N THR A 248 3.62 0.82 2.96
CA THR A 248 2.82 1.52 1.94
C THR A 248 3.58 2.64 1.23
N CYS A 249 4.43 3.39 1.94
CA CYS A 249 5.27 4.43 1.34
C CYS A 249 6.47 3.88 0.58
N VAL A 250 7.10 2.81 1.10
CA VAL A 250 8.20 2.09 0.44
C VAL A 250 7.74 1.45 -0.87
N ASP A 251 6.55 0.84 -0.89
CA ASP A 251 5.97 0.20 -2.06
C ASP A 251 5.66 1.21 -3.18
N ARG A 252 5.23 2.42 -2.81
CA ARG A 252 4.96 3.55 -3.73
C ARG A 252 6.22 4.22 -4.30
N ALA A 253 7.38 4.05 -3.68
CA ALA A 253 8.62 4.69 -4.13
C ALA A 253 9.09 4.11 -5.49
N CYS A 254 9.47 4.98 -6.40
CA CYS A 254 10.01 4.63 -7.72
C CYS A 254 11.54 4.78 -7.77
N ASN A 255 12.18 4.28 -8.83
CA ASN A 255 13.62 4.42 -8.98
C ASN A 255 14.06 5.89 -8.88
N GLY A 256 15.14 6.13 -8.14
CA GLY A 256 15.64 7.47 -7.80
C GLY A 256 14.96 8.15 -6.61
N ASP A 257 13.78 7.70 -6.16
CA ASP A 257 13.01 8.40 -5.12
C ASP A 257 13.71 8.39 -3.76
N THR A 258 13.43 9.44 -2.98
CA THR A 258 13.87 9.57 -1.60
C THR A 258 12.69 9.31 -0.64
N VAL A 259 12.76 8.25 0.15
CA VAL A 259 11.84 8.01 1.27
C VAL A 259 12.40 8.66 2.54
N THR A 260 11.63 9.56 3.15
CA THR A 260 12.05 10.32 4.33
C THR A 260 11.28 9.93 5.58
N PHE A 261 12.01 9.83 6.69
CA PHE A 261 11.48 9.64 8.04
C PHE A 261 11.60 10.96 8.80
N THR A 262 10.51 11.38 9.46
CA THR A 262 10.47 12.64 10.20
C THR A 262 11.39 12.59 11.42
N SER A 263 12.37 13.49 11.41
CA SER A 263 13.34 13.74 12.46
C SER A 263 12.71 14.36 13.69
N GLY A 264 13.26 14.07 14.87
CA GLY A 264 12.77 14.69 16.09
C GLY A 264 13.27 14.12 17.41
N VAL A 265 14.36 13.36 17.47
CA VAL A 265 14.87 12.75 18.72
C VAL A 265 15.13 13.77 19.83
N HIS A 266 15.36 15.04 19.46
CA HIS A 266 15.52 16.17 20.39
C HIS A 266 14.25 17.00 20.64
N SER A 267 13.10 16.60 20.09
CA SER A 267 11.83 17.33 20.14
C SER A 267 10.90 16.80 21.25
N PRO A 268 10.21 17.66 22.02
CA PRO A 268 9.22 17.23 23.00
C PRO A 268 8.09 16.42 22.37
N GLY A 269 7.77 15.26 22.97
CA GLY A 269 6.69 14.38 22.49
C GLY A 269 7.08 13.43 21.35
N TYR A 270 8.31 13.51 20.83
CA TYR A 270 8.79 12.56 19.83
C TYR A 270 9.08 11.20 20.47
N GLN A 271 8.47 10.16 19.94
CA GLN A 271 8.62 8.77 20.39
C GLN A 271 9.46 7.96 19.39
N GLY A 272 9.42 8.33 18.11
CA GLY A 272 9.97 7.55 17.00
C GLY A 272 8.95 6.55 16.47
N TYR A 273 9.17 6.11 15.23
CA TYR A 273 8.28 5.16 14.55
C TYR A 273 8.35 3.78 15.18
N ARG A 274 7.22 3.16 15.48
CA ARG A 274 7.12 1.84 16.11
C ARG A 274 6.98 0.75 15.07
N VAL A 275 8.08 0.05 14.81
CA VAL A 275 8.16 -1.05 13.83
C VAL A 275 7.78 -2.37 14.50
N ASP A 276 6.66 -2.97 14.10
CA ASP A 276 6.16 -4.25 14.63
C ASP A 276 6.11 -5.40 13.61
N LYS A 277 6.29 -5.09 12.33
CA LYS A 277 6.51 -6.05 11.23
C LYS A 277 7.78 -5.70 10.46
N THR A 278 8.38 -6.70 9.81
CA THR A 278 9.50 -6.51 8.87
C THR A 278 9.11 -5.51 7.78
N ILE A 279 9.92 -4.47 7.60
CA ILE A 279 9.82 -3.55 6.46
C ILE A 279 10.75 -4.08 5.36
N PHE A 280 10.24 -4.20 4.15
CA PHE A 280 10.98 -4.63 2.97
C PHE A 280 11.23 -3.42 2.06
N LEU A 281 12.47 -2.92 2.05
CA LEU A 281 12.89 -1.80 1.18
C LEU A 281 12.74 -2.14 -0.31
N VAL A 282 12.94 -3.42 -0.64
CA VAL A 282 12.75 -4.05 -1.94
C VAL A 282 12.24 -5.49 -1.71
N ALA A 283 11.10 -5.87 -2.31
CA ALA A 283 10.52 -7.23 -2.17
C ALA A 283 9.61 -7.67 -3.31
N THR A 284 8.70 -6.79 -3.76
CA THR A 284 7.67 -7.10 -4.77
C THR A 284 8.07 -6.64 -6.16
N THR A 285 8.83 -5.56 -6.27
CA THR A 285 9.37 -5.00 -7.50
C THR A 285 10.85 -4.73 -7.34
N ALA A 286 11.60 -4.90 -8.43
CA ALA A 286 12.99 -4.48 -8.50
C ALA A 286 13.05 -2.94 -8.59
N LYS A 287 13.95 -2.31 -7.82
CA LYS A 287 14.07 -0.86 -7.72
C LYS A 287 15.55 -0.48 -7.61
N SER A 288 15.94 0.63 -8.25
CA SER A 288 17.31 1.18 -8.23
C SER A 288 17.33 2.62 -7.71
N ASP A 289 18.52 3.10 -7.33
CA ASP A 289 18.79 4.52 -7.01
C ASP A 289 17.94 5.10 -5.85
N LEU A 290 17.33 4.23 -5.01
CA LEU A 290 16.49 4.66 -3.90
C LEU A 290 17.33 5.20 -2.74
N THR A 291 16.90 6.32 -2.16
CA THR A 291 17.48 6.86 -0.93
C THR A 291 16.49 6.78 0.21
N PHE A 292 16.87 6.15 1.32
CA PHE A 292 16.15 6.22 2.59
C PHE A 292 16.91 7.19 3.51
N THR A 293 16.23 8.16 4.11
CA THR A 293 16.93 9.14 4.98
C THR A 293 16.01 9.80 6.01
N SER A 294 16.57 10.63 6.89
CA SER A 294 15.83 11.44 7.85
C SER A 294 15.57 12.85 7.29
N THR A 295 14.46 13.50 7.65
CA THR A 295 14.17 14.88 7.20
C THR A 295 15.21 15.90 7.66
N ASP A 296 15.90 15.61 8.77
CA ASP A 296 17.12 16.27 9.24
C ASP A 296 18.18 15.18 9.54
N PRO A 297 19.18 14.99 8.67
CA PRO A 297 20.27 14.03 8.90
C PRO A 297 21.16 14.32 10.11
N ALA A 298 21.11 15.52 10.72
CA ALA A 298 21.82 15.81 11.98
C ALA A 298 21.01 15.42 13.23
N ASN A 299 19.71 15.16 13.07
CA ASN A 299 18.76 14.77 14.11
C ASN A 299 17.97 13.55 13.61
N HIS A 300 18.67 12.43 13.40
CA HIS A 300 18.13 11.23 12.75
C HIS A 300 16.76 10.82 13.30
N ALA A 301 15.90 10.33 12.42
CA ALA A 301 14.64 9.71 12.83
C ALA A 301 14.91 8.42 13.63
N LEU A 302 14.06 8.13 14.60
CA LEU A 302 14.16 6.93 15.43
C LEU A 302 13.14 5.88 14.94
N LEU A 303 13.63 4.69 14.59
CA LEU A 303 12.79 3.52 14.30
C LEU A 303 12.96 2.52 15.46
N GLN A 304 11.88 2.24 16.17
CA GLN A 304 11.84 1.38 17.36
C GLN A 304 11.19 0.03 17.05
N ALA A 305 12.00 -1.03 16.99
CA ALA A 305 11.50 -2.40 16.87
C ALA A 305 10.77 -2.86 18.15
N THR A 306 9.61 -3.50 17.99
CA THR A 306 8.92 -4.23 19.08
C THR A 306 9.78 -5.39 19.60
N ALA A 307 9.45 -5.90 20.80
CA ALA A 307 10.24 -6.96 21.45
C ALA A 307 10.42 -8.20 20.57
N ASP A 308 9.40 -8.59 19.81
CA ASP A 308 9.43 -9.76 18.93
C ASP A 308 10.30 -9.54 17.66
N LEU A 309 10.65 -8.28 17.36
CA LEU A 309 11.58 -7.90 16.30
C LEU A 309 12.98 -7.48 16.80
N LYS A 310 13.22 -7.46 18.12
CA LYS A 310 14.54 -7.15 18.72
C LYS A 310 15.53 -8.28 18.47
N GLY A 311 16.07 -8.30 17.24
CA GLY A 311 17.00 -9.29 16.72
C GLY A 311 17.14 -9.25 15.20
N PHE A 312 16.24 -8.57 14.47
CA PHE A 312 16.29 -8.50 13.01
C PHE A 312 17.01 -7.26 12.49
N VAL A 313 18.29 -7.47 12.16
CA VAL A 313 19.07 -6.67 11.21
C VAL A 313 18.42 -6.75 9.81
N VAL A 314 18.63 -5.72 8.99
CA VAL A 314 18.28 -5.65 7.56
C VAL A 314 18.38 -7.03 6.89
N ARG A 315 17.23 -7.62 6.54
CA ARG A 315 17.16 -8.88 5.78
C ARG A 315 17.09 -8.56 4.29
N LEU A 316 18.26 -8.55 3.65
CA LEU A 316 18.36 -8.58 2.19
C LEU A 316 17.73 -9.89 1.67
N PHE A 317 16.77 -9.79 0.77
CA PHE A 317 16.12 -10.96 0.18
C PHE A 317 16.97 -11.58 -0.93
N ALA A 318 16.79 -12.90 -1.12
CA ALA A 318 17.59 -13.66 -2.06
C ALA A 318 17.30 -13.27 -3.51
N ARG A 319 18.38 -13.23 -4.31
CA ARG A 319 18.44 -13.00 -5.77
C ARG A 319 17.46 -13.83 -6.61
N SER A 320 16.82 -14.86 -6.07
CA SER A 320 15.90 -15.76 -6.79
C SER A 320 14.58 -15.11 -7.26
N ARG A 321 14.31 -13.86 -6.89
CA ARG A 321 13.19 -13.05 -7.43
C ARG A 321 13.65 -11.83 -8.25
N VAL A 322 14.95 -11.71 -8.52
CA VAL A 322 15.56 -10.59 -9.23
C VAL A 322 16.29 -11.18 -10.44
N PRO A 323 15.67 -11.19 -11.64
CA PRO A 323 16.14 -12.01 -12.75
C PRO A 323 17.53 -11.62 -13.24
N ASN A 324 17.87 -10.33 -13.25
CA ASN A 324 19.15 -9.83 -13.78
C ASN A 324 20.02 -9.13 -12.72
N PRO A 325 21.36 -9.18 -12.84
CA PRO A 325 22.23 -8.25 -12.14
C PRO A 325 21.97 -6.81 -12.58
N GLY A 326 21.87 -5.87 -11.63
CA GLY A 326 21.58 -4.45 -11.90
C GLY A 326 20.11 -4.05 -11.75
N ASP A 327 19.18 -5.02 -11.66
CA ASP A 327 17.76 -4.75 -11.40
C ASP A 327 17.50 -4.12 -10.01
N ILE A 328 18.41 -4.37 -9.05
CA ILE A 328 18.48 -3.67 -7.75
C ILE A 328 19.92 -3.19 -7.58
N ASP A 329 20.11 -1.87 -7.62
CA ASP A 329 21.41 -1.21 -7.48
C ASP A 329 21.26 0.16 -6.78
N ASP A 330 22.38 0.71 -6.29
CA ASP A 330 22.48 2.06 -5.70
C ASP A 330 21.43 2.41 -4.60
N ILE A 331 21.07 1.44 -3.77
CA ILE A 331 20.19 1.65 -2.60
C ILE A 331 20.98 2.28 -1.44
N THR A 332 20.62 3.51 -1.07
CA THR A 332 21.24 4.31 0.01
C THR A 332 20.35 4.36 1.25
N ILE A 333 20.94 4.26 2.46
CA ILE A 333 20.28 4.31 3.78
C ILE A 333 21.14 5.14 4.75
#